data_AF-A0A6P2GCC9-F1
#
_entry.id   AF-A0A6P2GCC9-F1
#
_cell.length_a   1.000
_cell.length_b   1.000
_cell.length_c   1.000
_cell.angle_alpha   90.00
_cell.angle_beta   90.00
_cell.angle_gamma   90.00
#
_symmetry.space_group_name_H-M   'P 1'
#
loop_
_entity.id
_entity.type
_entity.pdbx_description
1 polymer ?
#
loop_
_entity_poly.entity_id
_entity_poly.type
_entity_poly.pdbx_seq_one_letter_code
_entity_poly.pdbx_strand_id
1 'polypeptide(L)'
;MRGTLRDALTLFDENGAVFVTADPARADALRRFDWQRLLIAARDAWGTRCETRLVGHALLEQLVAPYKSCTAHTWIIEVSADYFSWFGAARAAHVDGRLAGELATRNLTSRDFSPLPVLGVPGWCDANAAPAFYDDPDVFRGGRRSRAAGSGAQC
;
A
#
# COMPACT_ATOMS: atom_id res chain seq x y z
N MET A 1 21.68 -8.08 -20.35
CA MET A 1 20.89 -8.72 -19.29
C MET A 1 20.21 -7.63 -18.47
N ARG A 2 18.87 -7.61 -18.40
CA ARG A 2 18.11 -6.74 -17.50
C ARG A 2 18.03 -7.47 -16.15
N GLY A 3 18.52 -6.85 -15.08
CA GLY A 3 18.56 -7.46 -13.75
C GLY A 3 17.23 -7.28 -13.03
N THR A 4 16.83 -8.28 -12.23
CA THR A 4 15.57 -8.26 -11.47
C THR A 4 15.40 -7.03 -10.58
N LEU A 5 16.51 -6.53 -10.01
CA LEU A 5 16.55 -5.29 -9.24
C LEU A 5 16.21 -4.06 -10.08
N ARG A 6 16.77 -3.96 -11.29
CA ARG A 6 16.51 -2.84 -12.19
C ARG A 6 15.04 -2.82 -12.60
N ASP A 7 14.49 -3.98 -12.95
CA ASP A 7 13.07 -4.08 -13.33
C ASP A 7 12.15 -3.73 -12.15
N ALA A 8 12.49 -4.14 -10.93
CA ALA A 8 11.76 -3.76 -9.72
C ALA A 8 11.83 -2.25 -9.44
N LEU A 9 13.00 -1.64 -9.61
CA LEU A 9 13.19 -0.20 -9.44
C LEU A 9 12.45 0.60 -10.51
N THR A 10 12.47 0.17 -11.76
CA THR A 10 11.68 0.78 -12.84
C THR A 10 10.19 0.67 -12.53
N LEU A 11 9.71 -0.48 -12.06
CA LEU A 11 8.31 -0.64 -11.66
C LEU A 11 7.91 0.34 -10.55
N PHE A 12 8.78 0.53 -9.57
CA PHE A 12 8.57 1.46 -8.46
C PHE A 12 8.63 2.94 -8.90
N ASP A 13 9.55 3.30 -9.79
CA ASP A 13 9.68 4.66 -10.33
C ASP A 13 8.51 5.05 -11.25
N GLU A 14 7.86 4.08 -11.90
CA GLU A 14 6.71 4.33 -12.77
C GLU A 14 5.39 4.32 -12.01
N ASN A 15 5.19 3.30 -11.15
CA ASN A 15 3.90 3.05 -10.52
C ASN A 15 4.01 2.70 -9.03
N GLY A 16 5.00 3.27 -8.35
CA GLY A 16 5.27 2.99 -6.95
C GLY A 16 4.55 3.91 -5.97
N ALA A 17 4.32 3.37 -4.78
CA ALA A 17 3.94 4.12 -3.59
C ALA A 17 4.69 3.60 -2.38
N VAL A 18 4.75 4.40 -1.32
CA VAL A 18 5.30 4.00 -0.03
C VAL A 18 4.17 4.04 0.99
N PHE A 19 3.88 2.90 1.60
CA PHE A 19 2.95 2.83 2.73
C PHE A 19 3.75 2.84 4.02
N VAL A 20 3.57 3.88 4.82
CA VAL A 20 4.23 4.05 6.10
C VAL A 20 3.24 3.73 7.20
N THR A 21 3.61 2.90 8.17
CA THR A 21 2.73 2.59 9.30
C THR A 21 3.48 2.39 10.60
N ALA A 22 2.88 2.87 11.69
CA ALA A 22 3.29 2.58 13.06
C ALA A 22 2.58 1.34 13.65
N ASP A 23 1.78 0.65 12.85
CA ASP A 23 0.94 -0.47 13.29
C ASP A 23 1.14 -1.68 12.36
N PRO A 24 1.84 -2.73 12.84
CA PRO A 24 2.15 -3.91 12.02
C PRO A 24 0.91 -4.60 11.45
N ALA A 25 -0.26 -4.50 12.11
CA ALA A 25 -1.48 -5.09 11.59
C ALA A 25 -1.97 -4.43 10.30
N ARG A 26 -1.56 -3.18 10.02
CA ARG A 26 -1.92 -2.46 8.79
C ARG A 26 -1.00 -2.87 7.65
N ALA A 27 0.30 -3.04 7.95
CA ALA A 27 1.24 -3.65 7.01
C ALA A 27 0.75 -5.05 6.59
N ASP A 28 0.30 -5.87 7.54
CA ASP A 28 -0.24 -7.19 7.24
C ASP A 28 -1.55 -7.15 6.46
N ALA A 29 -2.45 -6.21 6.77
CA ALA A 29 -3.68 -6.03 6.01
C ALA A 29 -3.37 -5.68 4.54
N LEU A 30 -2.39 -4.81 4.29
CA LEU A 30 -1.92 -4.48 2.94
C LEU A 30 -1.30 -5.69 2.24
N ARG A 31 -0.39 -6.43 2.90
CA ARG A 31 0.22 -7.64 2.32
C ARG A 31 -0.81 -8.72 1.96
N ARG A 32 -1.89 -8.82 2.74
CA ARG A 32 -2.95 -9.84 2.58
C ARG A 32 -4.14 -9.37 1.76
N PHE A 33 -4.12 -8.12 1.27
CA PHE A 33 -5.22 -7.51 0.52
C PHE A 33 -6.53 -7.53 1.33
N ASP A 34 -6.44 -7.30 2.64
CA ASP A 34 -7.57 -7.16 3.55
C ASP A 34 -8.07 -5.71 3.53
N TRP A 35 -8.75 -5.37 2.42
CA TRP A 35 -9.20 -4.00 2.15
C TRP A 35 -10.23 -3.50 3.16
N GLN A 36 -11.09 -4.38 3.66
CA GLN A 36 -12.06 -4.06 4.70
C GLN A 36 -11.33 -3.62 5.97
N ARG A 37 -10.29 -4.34 6.39
CA ARG A 37 -9.50 -3.96 7.57
C ARG A 37 -8.66 -2.71 7.34
N LEU A 38 -8.04 -2.56 6.17
CA LEU A 38 -7.09 -1.49 5.89
C LEU A 38 -7.76 -0.15 5.56
N LEU A 39 -8.78 -0.16 4.70
CA LEU A 39 -9.34 1.05 4.07
C LEU A 39 -10.67 1.50 4.70
N ILE A 40 -11.36 0.58 5.40
CA ILE A 40 -12.68 0.84 6.00
C ILE A 40 -12.60 0.84 7.52
N ALA A 41 -12.28 -0.30 8.14
CA ALA A 41 -12.29 -0.43 9.59
C ALA A 41 -11.22 0.42 10.29
N ALA A 42 -10.10 0.69 9.61
CA ALA A 42 -9.01 1.53 10.12
C ALA A 42 -8.99 2.93 9.49
N ARG A 43 -10.12 3.43 8.98
CA ARG A 43 -10.19 4.72 8.26
C ARG A 43 -9.65 5.90 9.09
N ASP A 44 -9.92 5.90 10.38
CA ASP A 44 -9.48 6.87 11.39
C ASP A 44 -7.96 6.80 11.70
N ALA A 45 -7.31 5.68 11.38
CA ALA A 45 -5.87 5.52 11.52
C ALA A 45 -5.08 6.21 10.39
N TRP A 46 -5.71 6.53 9.26
CA TRP A 46 -5.05 7.21 8.15
C TRP A 46 -4.72 8.67 8.51
N GLY A 47 -3.47 9.06 8.29
CA GLY A 47 -2.89 10.34 8.70
C GLY A 47 -2.33 10.36 10.12
N THR A 48 -2.75 9.44 10.99
CA THR A 48 -2.37 9.42 12.43
C THR A 48 -1.52 8.21 12.84
N ARG A 49 -1.64 7.09 12.13
CA ARG A 49 -0.89 5.83 12.37
C ARG A 49 -0.48 5.12 11.08
N CYS A 50 -1.04 5.50 9.93
CA CYS A 50 -0.56 5.10 8.63
C CYS A 50 -0.74 6.23 7.60
N GLU A 51 0.08 6.22 6.55
CA GLU A 51 -0.04 7.12 5.41
C GLU A 51 0.51 6.45 4.14
N THR A 52 0.06 6.91 2.98
CA THR A 52 0.63 6.52 1.68
C THR A 52 1.25 7.74 1.02
N ARG A 53 2.43 7.55 0.43
CA ARG A 53 3.14 8.55 -0.36
C ARG A 53 3.31 8.03 -1.78
N LEU A 54 2.93 8.81 -2.78
CA LEU A 54 3.12 8.43 -4.17
C LEU A 54 4.55 8.75 -4.62
N VAL A 55 5.13 7.86 -5.41
CA VAL A 55 6.48 8.02 -5.96
C VAL A 55 6.45 7.87 -7.48
N GLY A 56 5.66 6.93 -7.98
CA GLY A 56 5.61 6.60 -9.41
C GLY A 56 5.16 7.75 -10.30
N HIS A 57 5.99 8.12 -11.30
CA HIS A 57 5.68 9.22 -12.22
C HIS A 57 4.44 8.94 -13.08
N ALA A 58 4.36 7.78 -13.73
CA ALA A 58 3.19 7.41 -14.52
C ALA A 58 1.92 7.28 -13.66
N LEU A 59 2.04 6.82 -12.40
CA LEU A 59 0.92 6.80 -11.46
C LEU A 59 0.39 8.21 -11.17
N LEU A 60 1.28 9.19 -10.97
CA LEU A 60 0.88 10.58 -10.76
C LEU A 60 0.18 11.15 -12.00
N GLU A 61 0.65 10.82 -13.21
CA GLU A 61 -0.02 11.20 -14.46
C GLU A 61 -1.42 10.57 -14.58
N GLN A 62 -1.57 9.29 -14.24
CA GLN A 62 -2.87 8.61 -14.22
C GLN A 62 -3.88 9.27 -13.27
N LEU A 63 -3.40 9.89 -12.19
CA LEU A 63 -4.25 10.55 -11.20
C LEU A 63 -4.74 11.94 -11.63
N VAL A 64 -4.30 12.46 -12.78
CA VAL A 64 -4.90 13.65 -13.40
C VAL A 64 -6.31 13.35 -13.92
N ALA A 65 -6.53 12.14 -14.44
CA ALA A 65 -7.82 11.64 -14.87
C ALA A 65 -8.05 10.24 -14.27
N PRO A 66 -8.31 10.17 -12.94
CA PRO A 66 -8.19 8.94 -12.19
C PRO A 66 -9.32 7.96 -12.53
N TYR A 67 -9.01 6.67 -12.51
CA TYR A 67 -9.96 5.58 -12.69
C TYR A 67 -9.89 4.58 -11.54
N LYS A 68 -11.01 3.92 -11.25
CA LYS A 68 -11.21 3.13 -10.00
C LYS A 68 -10.17 2.04 -9.76
N SER A 69 -9.71 1.37 -10.83
CA SER A 69 -8.75 0.26 -10.75
C SER A 69 -7.28 0.70 -10.73
N CYS A 70 -6.98 1.99 -10.67
CA CYS A 70 -5.62 2.49 -10.54
C CYS A 70 -4.97 1.91 -9.26
N THR A 71 -3.85 1.21 -9.41
CA THR A 71 -3.22 0.39 -8.35
C THR A 71 -1.71 0.62 -8.33
N ALA A 72 -1.19 1.03 -7.18
CA ALA A 72 0.23 1.26 -6.97
C ALA A 72 0.96 -0.02 -6.52
N HIS A 73 2.24 -0.12 -6.86
CA HIS A 73 3.19 -1.08 -6.30
C HIS A 73 3.81 -0.50 -5.04
N THR A 74 3.32 -0.97 -3.90
CA THR A 74 3.53 -0.29 -2.63
C THR A 74 4.63 -0.95 -1.81
N TRP A 75 5.66 -0.17 -1.48
CA TRP A 75 6.68 -0.55 -0.51
C TRP A 75 6.22 -0.20 0.90
N ILE A 76 6.23 -1.19 1.80
CA ILE A 76 5.84 -0.99 3.19
C ILE A 76 7.05 -0.59 4.04
N ILE A 77 6.94 0.51 4.78
CA ILE A 77 7.90 0.95 5.79
C ILE A 77 7.21 0.98 7.15
N GLU A 78 7.71 0.17 8.07
CA GLU A 78 7.27 0.18 9.46
C GLU A 78 8.12 1.19 10.26
N VAL A 79 7.43 2.07 10.98
CA VAL A 79 8.00 3.17 11.78
C VAL A 79 7.51 3.08 13.21
N SER A 80 8.14 3.83 14.11
CA SER A 80 7.63 4.01 15.47
C SER A 80 6.49 5.03 15.51
N ALA A 81 5.68 5.01 16.58
CA ALA A 81 4.49 5.85 16.69
C ALA A 81 4.79 7.36 16.72
N ASP A 82 5.96 7.76 17.23
CA ASP A 82 6.43 9.15 17.26
C ASP A 82 6.63 9.75 15.87
N TYR A 83 6.82 8.93 14.83
CA TYR A 83 6.84 9.39 13.43
C TYR A 83 5.63 10.28 13.10
N PHE A 84 4.43 9.91 13.59
CA PHE A 84 3.20 10.66 13.34
C PHE A 84 3.07 11.94 14.18
N SER A 85 4.04 12.23 15.04
CA SER A 85 4.18 13.53 15.72
C SER A 85 5.08 14.50 14.96
N TRP A 86 5.90 14.01 14.01
CA TRP A 86 6.82 14.84 13.24
C TRP A 86 6.12 15.57 12.09
N PHE A 87 6.73 16.65 11.60
CA PHE A 87 6.20 17.48 10.50
C PHE A 87 6.96 17.26 9.19
N GLY A 88 6.23 17.32 8.06
CA GLY A 88 6.69 17.42 6.68
C GLY A 88 8.09 16.86 6.38
N ALA A 89 9.09 17.75 6.40
CA ALA A 89 10.47 17.45 6.02
C ALA A 89 11.12 16.35 6.87
N ALA A 90 10.85 16.28 8.18
CA ALA A 90 11.43 15.27 9.05
C ALA A 90 10.89 13.87 8.71
N ARG A 91 9.58 13.76 8.44
CA ARG A 91 8.98 12.50 7.97
C ARG A 91 9.54 12.08 6.61
N ALA A 92 9.66 13.02 5.67
CA ALA A 92 10.21 12.76 4.34
C ALA A 92 11.66 12.28 4.40
N ALA A 93 12.52 12.97 5.15
CA ALA A 93 13.91 12.57 5.33
C ALA A 93 14.03 11.19 5.99
N HIS A 94 13.16 10.87 6.96
CA HIS A 94 13.17 9.55 7.58
C HIS A 94 12.79 8.45 6.59
N VAL A 95 11.69 8.63 5.84
CA VAL A 95 11.24 7.66 4.84
C VAL A 95 12.29 7.47 3.75
N ASP A 96 12.87 8.55 3.24
CA ASP A 96 13.93 8.53 2.24
C ASP A 96 15.17 7.78 2.73
N GLY A 97 15.66 8.10 3.94
CA GLY A 97 16.79 7.40 4.54
C GLY A 97 16.54 5.90 4.76
N ARG A 98 15.32 5.51 5.11
CA ARG A 98 14.92 4.10 5.25
C ARG A 98 14.94 3.38 3.89
N LEU A 99 14.38 3.99 2.85
CA LEU A 99 14.40 3.43 1.50
C LEU A 99 15.83 3.30 0.97
N ALA A 100 16.64 4.34 1.10
CA ALA A 100 18.04 4.34 0.66
C ALA A 100 18.85 3.24 1.37
N GLY A 101 18.67 3.07 2.68
CA GLY A 101 19.32 2.02 3.46
C GLY A 101 18.91 0.60 3.03
N GLU A 102 17.62 0.39 2.75
CA GLU A 102 17.15 -0.89 2.23
C GLU A 102 17.64 -1.15 0.79
N LEU A 103 17.62 -0.15 -0.08
CA LEU A 103 18.14 -0.24 -1.45
C LEU A 103 19.63 -0.58 -1.51
N ALA A 104 20.42 -0.07 -0.57
CA ALA A 104 21.85 -0.35 -0.50
C ALA A 104 22.16 -1.80 -0.10
N THR A 105 21.22 -2.52 0.51
CA THR A 105 21.47 -3.82 1.15
C THR A 105 20.62 -4.97 0.61
N ARG A 106 19.44 -4.68 0.04
CA ARG A 106 18.47 -5.67 -0.43
C ARG A 106 18.49 -5.79 -1.96
N ASN A 107 18.42 -7.03 -2.44
CA ASN A 107 18.17 -7.30 -3.85
C ASN A 107 16.66 -7.42 -4.09
N LEU A 108 16.00 -6.27 -4.32
CA LEU A 108 14.56 -6.21 -4.53
C LEU A 108 14.12 -6.92 -5.80
N THR A 109 12.89 -7.39 -5.74
CA THR A 109 12.13 -7.93 -6.86
C THR A 109 10.74 -7.31 -6.87
N SER A 110 10.01 -7.45 -7.98
CA SER A 110 8.63 -6.99 -8.06
C SER A 110 7.69 -7.62 -7.02
N ARG A 111 8.08 -8.77 -6.43
CA ARG A 111 7.31 -9.46 -5.37
C ARG A 111 7.43 -8.82 -4.00
N ASP A 112 8.39 -7.92 -3.81
CA ASP A 112 8.57 -7.18 -2.56
C ASP A 112 7.53 -6.04 -2.41
N PHE A 113 6.81 -5.70 -3.48
CA PHE A 113 5.76 -4.68 -3.47
C PHE A 113 4.37 -5.28 -3.27
N SER A 114 3.53 -4.60 -2.50
CA SER A 114 2.11 -4.94 -2.32
C SER A 114 1.22 -4.03 -3.17
N PRO A 115 0.27 -4.55 -3.95
CA PRO A 115 -0.70 -3.71 -4.65
C PRO A 115 -1.51 -2.85 -3.67
N LEU A 116 -1.78 -1.60 -4.01
CA LEU A 116 -2.71 -0.72 -3.29
C LEU A 116 -3.62 0.01 -4.28
N PRO A 117 -4.95 -0.23 -4.27
CA PRO A 117 -5.90 0.57 -5.04
C PRO A 117 -5.91 2.01 -4.53
N VAL A 118 -5.35 2.95 -5.29
CA VAL A 118 -5.03 4.29 -4.78
C VAL A 118 -6.28 5.10 -4.44
N LEU A 119 -7.36 4.96 -5.21
CA LEU A 119 -8.63 5.62 -4.92
C LEU A 119 -9.38 5.01 -3.73
N GLY A 120 -8.92 3.86 -3.23
CA GLY A 120 -9.40 3.28 -1.99
C GLY A 120 -8.84 3.96 -0.74
N VAL A 121 -7.74 4.73 -0.86
CA VAL A 121 -7.10 5.41 0.27
C VAL A 121 -8.04 6.48 0.85
N PRO A 122 -8.36 6.43 2.15
CA PRO A 122 -9.26 7.40 2.78
C PRO A 122 -8.88 8.85 2.51
N GLY A 123 -9.88 9.64 2.09
CA GLY A 123 -9.73 11.07 1.82
C GLY A 123 -9.18 11.43 0.43
N TRP A 124 -8.84 10.45 -0.41
CA TRP A 124 -8.33 10.72 -1.77
C TRP A 124 -9.43 10.78 -2.84
N CYS A 125 -10.62 10.26 -2.54
CA CYS A 125 -11.78 10.31 -3.42
C CYS A 125 -13.05 10.37 -2.58
N ASP A 126 -13.95 11.30 -2.89
CA ASP A 126 -15.20 11.48 -2.15
C ASP A 126 -16.06 10.20 -2.14
N ALA A 127 -16.08 9.48 -3.26
CA ALA A 127 -16.86 8.25 -3.40
C ALA A 127 -16.46 7.17 -2.39
N ASN A 128 -15.19 7.14 -1.96
CA ASN A 128 -14.70 6.15 -1.01
C ASN A 128 -15.14 6.41 0.45
N ALA A 129 -15.86 7.49 0.71
CA ALA A 129 -16.55 7.68 1.99
C ALA A 129 -17.72 6.68 2.15
N ALA A 130 -18.31 6.22 1.05
CA ALA A 130 -19.37 5.23 1.07
C ALA A 130 -18.77 3.80 1.14
N PRO A 131 -19.18 2.95 2.11
CA PRO A 131 -18.67 1.57 2.19
C PRO A 131 -18.85 0.75 0.89
N ALA A 132 -19.95 0.99 0.17
CA ALA A 132 -20.25 0.31 -1.10
C ALA A 132 -19.23 0.58 -2.22
N PHE A 133 -18.40 1.63 -2.10
CA PHE A 133 -17.30 1.87 -3.03
C PHE A 133 -16.34 0.67 -3.10
N TYR A 134 -16.14 0.00 -1.97
CA TYR A 134 -15.22 -1.11 -1.78
C TYR A 134 -15.80 -2.48 -2.14
N ASP A 135 -17.08 -2.56 -2.50
CA ASP A 135 -17.76 -3.82 -2.85
C ASP A 135 -17.43 -4.31 -4.26
N ASP A 136 -16.66 -3.53 -5.03
CA ASP A 136 -16.25 -3.85 -6.38
C ASP A 136 -15.11 -4.88 -6.38
N PRO A 137 -15.41 -6.14 -6.77
CA PRO A 137 -14.45 -7.24 -6.67
C PRO A 137 -13.40 -7.19 -7.78
N ASP A 138 -13.52 -6.31 -8.78
CA ASP A 138 -12.47 -6.14 -9.80
C ASP A 138 -11.35 -5.22 -9.32
N VAL A 139 -11.66 -4.30 -8.42
CA VAL A 139 -10.71 -3.38 -7.79
C VAL A 139 -10.24 -3.89 -6.43
N PHE A 140 -11.18 -4.26 -5.56
CA PHE A 140 -10.93 -4.64 -4.17
C PHE A 140 -10.93 -6.16 -4.02
N ARG A 141 -10.07 -6.81 -4.82
CA ARG A 141 -9.88 -8.26 -4.78
C ARG A 141 -9.31 -8.66 -3.43
N GLY A 142 -10.09 -9.39 -2.64
CA GLY A 142 -9.58 -10.00 -1.43
C GLY A 142 -8.39 -10.90 -1.76
N GLY A 143 -7.37 -10.88 -0.92
CA GLY A 143 -6.22 -11.77 -1.08
C GLY A 143 -6.68 -13.21 -1.01
N ARG A 144 -5.86 -14.13 -1.54
CA ARG A 144 -6.10 -15.55 -1.30
C ARG A 144 -6.14 -15.77 0.20
N ARG A 145 -7.35 -15.80 0.77
CA ARG A 145 -7.62 -16.47 2.03
C ARG A 145 -7.05 -17.86 1.78
N SER A 146 -5.97 -18.21 2.47
CA SER A 146 -5.60 -19.60 2.63
C SER A 146 -6.88 -20.28 3.05
N ARG A 147 -7.49 -21.02 2.13
CA ARG A 147 -8.75 -21.73 2.36
C ARG A 147 -8.42 -22.62 3.54
N ALA A 148 -8.86 -22.23 4.74
CA ALA A 148 -8.82 -23.12 5.88
C ALA A 148 -9.47 -24.39 5.35
N ALA A 149 -8.72 -25.49 5.35
CA ALA A 149 -9.23 -26.77 4.92
C ALA A 149 -10.48 -27.02 5.77
N GLY A 150 -11.65 -26.83 5.16
CA GLY A 150 -12.90 -27.29 5.71
C GLY A 150 -12.76 -28.80 5.74
N SER A 151 -12.31 -29.31 6.87
CA SER A 151 -12.49 -30.70 7.23
C SER A 151 -14.00 -30.91 7.19
N GLY A 152 -14.44 -31.70 6.22
CA GLY A 152 -15.78 -32.21 6.21
C GLY A 152 -16.01 -32.97 7.49
N ALA A 153 -17.03 -32.57 8.25
CA ALA A 153 -17.70 -33.44 9.18
C ALA A 153 -19.16 -33.53 8.71
N GLN A 154 -19.44 -34.72 8.21
CA GLN A 154 -20.69 -35.32 7.81
C GLN A 154 -21.82 -35.14 8.85
N CYS A 155 -23.00 -34.76 8.37
CA CYS A 155 -24.29 -35.43 8.58
C CYS A 155 -25.17 -35.12 7.37
#